data_AF-A0A0F2L3U1-F1
#
_entry.id   AF-A0A0F2L3U1-F1
#
_cell.length_a   1.000
_cell.length_b   1.000
_cell.length_c   1.000
_cell.angle_alpha   90.00
_cell.angle_beta   90.00
_cell.angle_gamma   90.00
#
_symmetry.space_group_name_H-M   'P 1'
#
loop_
_entity.id
_entity.type
_entity.pdbx_description
1 polymer ?
#
loop_
_entity_poly.entity_id
_entity_poly.type
_entity_poly.pdbx_seq_one_letter_code
_entity_poly.pdbx_strand_id
1 'polypeptide(L)' 'VVLEIIGAEITLSPLHTCCMGAIKPDVGLAIRFPRFTGRYRTDKSPEQATTVDEILEMYKEQKKIKIEESANP' A
#
# COMPACT_ATOMS: atom_id res chain seq x y z
N VAL A 1 -7.78 -4.05 17.34
CA VAL A 1 -6.53 -4.85 17.40
C VAL A 1 -5.62 -4.40 16.27
N VAL A 2 -4.30 -4.35 16.49
CA VAL A 2 -3.31 -3.98 15.46
C VAL A 2 -2.51 -5.22 15.06
N LEU A 3 -2.36 -5.43 13.75
CA LEU A 3 -1.64 -6.56 13.17
C LEU A 3 -0.45 -6.06 12.37
N GLU A 4 0.66 -6.77 12.46
CA GLU A 4 1.80 -6.52 11.60
C GLU A 4 1.62 -7.30 10.29
N ILE A 5 1.56 -6.57 9.18
CA ILE A 5 1.35 -7.10 7.83
C ILE A 5 2.55 -6.74 6.98
N ILE A 6 3.02 -7.70 6.19
CA ILE A 6 4.07 -7.49 5.18
C ILE A 6 3.49 -7.75 3.77
N GLY A 7 3.93 -6.98 2.78
CA GLY A 7 3.53 -7.16 1.39
C GLY A 7 4.71 -6.92 0.45
N ALA A 8 4.49 -7.14 -0.85
CA ALA A 8 5.51 -6.93 -1.88
C ALA A 8 5.61 -5.46 -2.32
N GLU A 9 4.46 -4.83 -2.53
CA GLU A 9 4.34 -3.44 -3.00
C GLU A 9 2.95 -2.90 -2.64
N ILE A 10 2.78 -1.59 -2.69
CA ILE A 10 1.50 -0.88 -2.62
C ILE A 10 1.03 -0.59 -4.05
N THR A 11 -0.22 -0.93 -4.36
CA THR A 11 -0.82 -0.81 -5.69
C THR A 11 -2.11 0.01 -5.65
N LEU A 12 -2.51 0.51 -6.81
CA LEU A 12 -3.81 1.14 -7.00
C LEU A 12 -4.91 0.07 -6.91
N SER A 13 -5.97 0.36 -6.15
CA SER A 13 -7.10 -0.54 -5.96
C SER A 13 -8.43 0.20 -6.04
N PRO A 14 -9.38 -0.25 -6.87
CA PRO A 14 -10.72 0.33 -6.92
C PRO A 14 -11.61 -0.12 -5.74
N LEU A 15 -11.19 -1.13 -4.98
CA LEU A 15 -11.99 -1.71 -3.89
C LEU A 15 -11.64 -1.14 -2.51
N HIS A 16 -10.41 -0.67 -2.33
CA HIS A 16 -9.93 -0.19 -1.04
C HIS A 16 -10.02 1.33 -0.96
N THR A 17 -10.33 1.85 0.22
CA THR A 17 -10.56 3.29 0.46
C THR A 17 -9.35 4.02 1.04
N CYS A 18 -8.28 3.30 1.39
CA CYS A 18 -7.04 3.92 1.85
C CYS A 18 -6.52 4.88 0.78
N CYS A 19 -6.24 6.14 1.14
CA CYS A 19 -5.80 7.19 0.21
C CYS A 19 -6.71 7.36 -1.03
N MET A 20 -8.02 7.17 -0.87
CA MET A 20 -8.99 7.32 -1.96
C MET A 20 -8.85 8.68 -2.66
N GLY A 21 -8.73 8.67 -3.98
CA GLY A 21 -8.64 9.90 -4.77
C GLY A 21 -7.27 10.59 -4.75
N ALA A 22 -6.30 10.11 -3.95
CA ALA A 22 -5.01 10.77 -3.79
C ALA A 22 -4.09 10.65 -5.01
N ILE A 23 -4.23 9.58 -5.79
CA ILE A 23 -3.42 9.32 -7.01
C ILE A 23 -4.28 9.36 -8.27
N LYS A 24 -5.47 8.76 -8.23
CA LYS A 24 -6.47 8.77 -9.30
C LYS A 24 -7.86 8.94 -8.68
N PRO A 25 -8.80 9.64 -9.35
CA PRO A 25 -10.19 9.70 -8.91
C PRO A 25 -10.78 8.30 -8.70
N ASP A 26 -11.58 8.14 -7.64
CA ASP A 26 -12.31 6.91 -7.29
C ASP A 26 -11.45 5.64 -7.14
N VAL A 27 -10.15 5.79 -6.90
CA VAL A 27 -9.22 4.69 -6.67
C VAL A 27 -8.41 4.96 -5.39
N GLY A 28 -8.34 3.96 -4.51
CA GLY A 28 -7.47 3.98 -3.34
C GLY A 28 -6.23 3.11 -3.52
N LEU A 29 -5.59 2.78 -2.40
CA LEU A 29 -4.37 2.01 -2.31
C LEU A 29 -4.61 0.69 -1.57
N ALA A 30 -3.92 -0.35 -2.01
CA ALA A 30 -3.91 -1.66 -1.37
C ALA A 30 -2.50 -2.23 -1.33
N ILE A 31 -2.26 -3.13 -0.38
CA ILE A 31 -1.00 -3.88 -0.29
C ILE A 31 -1.12 -5.12 -1.18
N ARG A 32 -0.18 -5.34 -2.08
CA ARG A 32 -0.11 -6.53 -2.93
C ARG A 32 0.52 -7.70 -2.18
N PHE A 33 -0.14 -8.85 -2.27
CA PHE A 33 0.23 -10.10 -1.58
C PHE A 33 0.45 -9.89 -0.07
N PRO A 34 -0.56 -9.36 0.64
CA PRO A 34 -0.43 -9.11 2.07
C PRO A 34 -0.33 -10.45 2.82
N ARG A 35 0.64 -10.54 3.71
CA ARG A 35 0.89 -11.68 4.58
C ARG A 35 0.93 -11.21 6.02
N PHE A 36 0.17 -11.89 6.87
CA PHE A 36 0.27 -11.68 8.30
C PHE A 36 1.58 -12.28 8.81
N THR A 37 2.35 -11.50 9.59
CA THR A 37 3.66 -11.96 10.10
C THR A 37 3.55 -12.91 11.29
N GLY A 38 2.34 -13.13 11.81
CA GLY A 38 2.12 -13.85 13.08
C GLY A 38 2.15 -12.94 14.30
N ARG A 39 2.49 -11.66 14.14
CA ARG A 39 2.64 -10.71 15.26
C ARG A 39 1.40 -9.84 15.45
N TYR A 40 0.75 -10.03 16.58
CA TYR A 40 -0.22 -9.08 17.12
C TYR A 40 0.54 -7.97 17.83
N ARG A 41 0.30 -6.71 17.45
CA ARG A 41 0.93 -5.55 18.08
C ARG A 41 0.12 -5.16 19.32
N THR A 42 0.33 -5.89 20.41
CA THR A 42 -0.28 -5.60 21.72
C THR A 42 0.28 -4.33 22.35
N ASP A 43 1.42 -3.85 21.85
CA ASP A 43 2.09 -2.61 22.21
C ASP A 43 1.50 -1.36 21.53
N LYS A 44 0.57 -1.51 20.58
CA LYS A 44 -0.02 -0.40 19.82
C LYS A 44 -1.54 -0.34 19.92
N SER A 45 -2.08 0.87 20.04
CA SER A 45 -3.53 1.13 19.88
C SER A 45 -3.91 1.26 18.39
N PRO A 46 -5.20 1.11 18.01
CA PRO A 46 -5.66 1.29 16.64
C PRO A 46 -5.27 2.63 16.00
N GLU A 47 -5.23 3.71 16.80
CA GLU A 47 -4.89 5.06 16.37
C GLU A 47 -3.38 5.23 16.11
N GLN A 48 -2.56 4.28 16.58
CA GLN A 48 -1.11 4.23 16.37
C GLN A 48 -0.71 3.27 15.22
N ALA A 49 -1.69 2.75 14.50
CA ALA A 49 -1.45 1.99 13.27
C ALA A 49 -0.85 2.89 12.18
N THR A 50 -0.26 2.27 11.15
CA THR A 50 0.28 3.01 10.01
C THR A 50 -0.81 3.87 9.37
N THR A 51 -0.51 5.15 9.23
CA THR A 51 -1.41 6.19 8.76
C THR A 51 -1.52 6.18 7.24
N VAL A 52 -2.60 6.80 6.73
CA VAL A 52 -2.79 6.98 5.28
C VAL A 52 -1.67 7.79 4.63
N ASP A 53 -1.12 8.79 5.35
CA ASP A 53 -0.04 9.63 4.84
C ASP A 53 1.26 8.83 4.70
N GLU A 54 1.60 8.00 5.69
CA GLU A 54 2.74 7.07 5.61
C GLU A 54 2.58 6.08 4.44
N ILE A 55 1.38 5.52 4.24
CA ILE A 55 1.11 4.62 3.10
C ILE A 55 1.27 5.34 1.76
N LEU A 56 0.81 6.59 1.67
CA LEU A 56 0.93 7.40 0.46
C LEU A 56 2.39 7.76 0.16
N GLU A 57 3.17 8.08 1.19
CA GLU A 57 4.61 8.32 1.07
C GLU A 57 5.34 7.07 0.59
N MET A 58 5.13 5.92 1.24
CA MET A 58 5.68 4.63 0.81
C MET A 58 5.34 4.31 -0.64
N TYR A 59 4.10 4.55 -1.08
CA TYR A 59 3.69 4.36 -2.47
C TYR A 59 4.46 5.26 -3.43
N LYS A 60 4.70 6.52 -3.08
CA LYS A 60 5.45 7.48 -3.91
C LYS A 60 6.94 7.13 -3.98
N GLU A 61 7.51 6.57 -2.92
CA GLU A 61 8.91 6.14 -2.85
C GLU A 61 9.19 4.85 -3.64
N GLN A 62 8.16 4.07 -3.97
CA GLN A 62 8.33 2.87 -4.78
C GLN A 62 8.97 3.21 -6.13
N LYS A 63 10.12 2.59 -6.40
CA LYS A 63 10.78 2.67 -7.70
C LYS A 63 9.86 2.05 -8.75
N LYS A 64 9.27 2.88 -9.59
CA LYS A 64 8.57 2.41 -10.79
C LYS A 64 9.60 1.78 -11.70
N ILE A 65 9.60 0.44 -11.78
CA ILE A 65 10.27 -0.25 -12.88
C ILE A 65 9.52 0.19 -14.14
N LYS A 66 10.06 1.16 -14.88
CA LYS A 66 9.61 1.45 -16.22
C LYS A 66 9.96 0.20 -17.04
N ILE A 67 8.96 -0.58 -17.38
CA ILE A 67 9.10 -1.52 -18.49
C ILE A 67 9.11 -0.60 -19.71
N GLU A 68 10.30 -0.23 -20.19
CA GLU A 68 10.42 0.33 -21.53
C GLU A 68 9.94 -0.77 -22.46
N GLU A 69 8.78 -0.56 -23.07
CA GLU A 69 8.30 -1.38 -24.19
C GLU A 69 9.36 -1.27 -25.29
N SER A 70 10.28 -2.22 -25.31
CA SER A 70 11.19 -2.42 -26.43
C SER A 70 10.33 -2.64 -27.66
N ALA A 71 10.37 -1.66 -28.55
CA ALA A 71 9.68 -1.61 -29.82
C ALA A 71 9.72 -2.94 -30.58
N ASN A 72 8.56 -3.41 -31.00
CA ASN A 72 8.42 -4.38 -32.08
C ASN A 72 8.65 -3.65 -33.42
N PRO A 73 9.50 -4.19 -34.29
CA PRO A 73 9.16 -4.38 -35.70
C PRO A 73 8.61 -5.79 -35.95
#